data_AF-A0A2T1A3P0-F1
#
_entry.id   AF-A0A2T1A3P0-F1
#
_cell.length_a   1.000
_cell.length_b   1.000
_cell.length_c   1.000
_cell.angle_alpha   90.00
_cell.angle_beta   90.00
_cell.angle_gamma   90.00
#
_symmetry.space_group_name_H-M   'P 1'
#
loop_
_entity.id
_entity.type
_entity.pdbx_description
1 polymer ?
#
loop_
_entity_poly.entity_id
_entity_poly.type
_entity_poly.pdbx_seq_one_letter_code
_entity_poly.pdbx_strand_id
1 'polypeptide(L)'
;MHWHDLRLIVLADDLGATSIARPLHAAGDLLSLADDAIVAVVPAGTDPPHVDNSDPSVVFVSMSPMTETVKEVRGAQILHTIDRETLYVASFPIVTSGVVLSAAAGSSPAPDQLIEILISGRWPVRSLAQDRP
;
A
#
# COMPACT_ATOMS: atom_id res chain seq x y z
N MET A 1 0.48 4.84 13.12
CA MET A 1 0.12 3.46 12.76
C MET A 1 1.35 2.60 12.99
N HIS A 2 1.17 1.46 13.64
CA HIS A 2 2.23 0.51 13.94
C HIS A 2 2.00 -0.80 13.18
N TRP A 3 3.03 -1.66 13.09
CA TRP A 3 2.92 -2.95 12.40
C TRP A 3 1.77 -3.82 12.96
N HIS A 4 1.57 -3.82 14.28
CA HIS A 4 0.50 -4.57 14.93
C HIS A 4 -0.93 -4.07 14.61
N ASP A 5 -1.04 -2.88 14.02
CA ASP A 5 -2.31 -2.37 13.50
C ASP A 5 -2.63 -2.95 12.11
N LEU A 6 -1.74 -3.77 11.53
CA LEU A 6 -1.84 -4.31 10.19
C LEU A 6 -1.88 -5.84 10.18
N ARG A 7 -2.47 -6.38 9.12
CA ARG A 7 -2.47 -7.80 8.81
C ARG A 7 -2.14 -8.02 7.34
N LEU A 8 -1.46 -9.14 7.08
CA LEU A 8 -1.19 -9.63 5.74
C LEU A 8 -2.26 -10.66 5.35
N ILE A 9 -2.83 -10.53 4.16
CA ILE A 9 -3.83 -11.43 3.58
C ILE A 9 -3.30 -11.92 2.23
N VAL A 10 -3.41 -13.22 1.95
CA VAL A 10 -3.12 -13.76 0.62
C VAL A 10 -4.43 -13.76 -0.18
N LEU A 11 -4.48 -13.01 -1.29
CA LEU A 11 -5.69 -12.82 -2.09
C LEU A 11 -5.90 -13.90 -3.14
N ALA A 12 -4.84 -14.51 -3.65
CA ALA A 12 -4.92 -15.61 -4.61
C ALA A 12 -3.74 -16.58 -4.51
N ASP A 13 -4.06 -17.86 -4.40
CA ASP A 13 -3.28 -19.00 -4.89
C ASP A 13 -4.12 -19.64 -6.03
N ASP A 14 -3.55 -20.47 -6.90
CA ASP A 14 -4.17 -21.08 -8.11
C ASP A 14 -5.50 -21.87 -7.86
N LEU A 15 -5.95 -21.92 -6.61
CA LEU A 15 -7.12 -22.63 -6.11
C LEU A 15 -8.29 -21.73 -5.67
N GLY A 16 -8.20 -20.41 -5.87
CA GLY A 16 -9.34 -19.49 -5.65
C GLY A 16 -9.74 -19.27 -4.18
N ALA A 17 -8.86 -19.61 -3.23
CA ALA A 17 -9.09 -19.42 -1.81
C ALA A 17 -8.29 -18.21 -1.29
N THR A 18 -8.98 -17.20 -0.74
CA THR A 18 -8.35 -16.18 0.11
C THR A 18 -7.82 -16.86 1.36
N SER A 19 -6.51 -16.84 1.57
CA SER A 19 -5.84 -17.60 2.63
C SER A 19 -5.27 -16.69 3.72
N ILE A 20 -5.51 -17.13 4.96
CA ILE A 20 -4.94 -16.76 6.26
C ILE A 20 -4.50 -15.28 6.38
N ALA A 21 -5.38 -14.48 6.99
CA ALA A 21 -4.99 -13.20 7.54
C ALA A 21 -4.07 -13.42 8.76
N ARG A 22 -2.83 -12.95 8.69
CA ARG A 22 -1.87 -13.00 9.80
C ARG A 22 -1.54 -11.58 10.29
N PRO A 23 -1.48 -11.33 11.61
CA PRO A 23 -1.02 -10.04 12.13
C PRO A 23 0.44 -9.80 11.75
N LEU A 24 0.80 -8.53 11.52
CA LEU A 24 2.19 -8.11 11.33
C LEU A 24 2.74 -7.59 12.66
N HIS A 25 3.93 -8.01 13.03
CA HIS A 25 4.64 -7.53 14.23
C HIS A 25 5.80 -6.61 13.86
N ALA A 26 6.41 -6.86 12.69
CA ALA A 26 7.49 -6.05 12.16
C ALA A 26 7.55 -6.13 10.62
N ALA A 27 8.33 -5.24 9.99
CA ALA A 27 8.64 -5.33 8.57
C ALA A 27 9.23 -6.68 8.16
N GLY A 28 9.98 -7.32 9.06
CA GLY A 28 10.60 -8.63 8.85
C GLY A 28 9.61 -9.75 8.51
N ASP A 29 8.36 -9.65 8.95
CA ASP A 29 7.32 -10.63 8.62
C ASP A 29 7.01 -10.66 7.11
N LEU A 30 7.20 -9.53 6.43
CA LEU A 30 7.01 -9.39 4.98
C LEU A 30 8.18 -9.95 4.16
N LEU A 31 9.37 -10.05 4.75
CA LEU A 31 10.55 -10.61 4.07
C LEU A 31 10.40 -12.11 3.81
N SER A 32 9.51 -12.78 4.54
CA SER A 32 9.20 -14.20 4.34
C SER A 32 8.39 -14.47 3.07
N LEU A 33 7.88 -13.42 2.41
CA LEU A 33 7.13 -13.51 1.16
C LEU A 33 8.14 -13.60 0.01
N ALA A 34 8.28 -14.79 -0.55
CA ALA A 34 9.21 -15.05 -1.66
C ALA A 34 8.50 -15.62 -2.89
N ASP A 35 7.16 -15.52 -2.94
CA ASP A 35 6.34 -15.94 -4.06
C ASP A 35 5.69 -14.75 -4.77
N ASP A 36 5.27 -14.99 -6.01
CA ASP A 36 4.52 -14.01 -6.82
C ASP A 36 3.03 -13.99 -6.44
N ALA A 37 2.66 -14.61 -5.31
CA ALA A 37 1.28 -14.59 -4.84
C ALA A 37 0.86 -13.14 -4.57
N ILE A 38 -0.38 -12.82 -4.93
CA ILE A 38 -0.94 -11.51 -4.68
C ILE A 38 -1.33 -11.44 -3.21
N VAL A 39 -0.73 -10.47 -2.52
CA VAL A 39 -0.92 -10.25 -1.09
C VAL A 39 -1.46 -8.84 -0.85
N ALA A 40 -2.19 -8.70 0.24
CA ALA A 40 -2.68 -7.43 0.73
C ALA A 40 -2.15 -7.15 2.14
N VAL A 41 -1.62 -5.96 2.37
CA VAL A 41 -1.42 -5.42 3.72
C VAL A 41 -2.60 -4.50 4.02
N VAL A 42 -3.35 -4.83 5.06
CA VAL A 42 -4.60 -4.12 5.38
C VAL A 42 -4.65 -3.77 6.86
N PRO A 43 -5.38 -2.72 7.28
CA PRO A 43 -5.59 -2.46 8.69
C PRO A 43 -6.32 -3.61 9.40
N ALA A 44 -6.01 -3.82 10.67
CA ALA A 44 -6.66 -4.83 11.48
C ALA A 44 -8.17 -4.53 11.56
N GLY A 45 -9.00 -5.55 11.31
CA GLY A 45 -10.45 -5.44 11.35
C GLY A 45 -11.12 -4.89 10.08
N THR A 46 -10.37 -4.58 9.01
CA THR A 46 -10.97 -4.19 7.72
C THR A 46 -11.14 -5.38 6.79
N ASP A 47 -12.22 -5.44 6.02
CA ASP A 47 -12.43 -6.51 5.05
C ASP A 47 -11.29 -6.59 4.00
N PRO A 48 -11.01 -7.77 3.44
CA PRO A 48 -10.03 -7.91 2.38
C PRO A 48 -10.42 -7.04 1.17
N PRO A 49 -9.47 -6.33 0.54
CA PRO A 49 -9.77 -5.55 -0.66
C PRO A 49 -10.16 -6.47 -1.82
N HIS A 50 -11.14 -6.04 -2.61
CA HIS A 50 -11.47 -6.69 -3.87
C HIS A 50 -10.59 -6.13 -5.00
N VAL A 51 -9.95 -7.01 -5.76
CA VAL A 51 -9.10 -6.62 -6.90
C VAL A 51 -9.50 -7.44 -8.12
N ASP A 52 -10.17 -6.79 -9.07
CA ASP A 52 -10.73 -7.44 -10.27
C ASP A 52 -9.67 -7.93 -11.27
N ASN A 53 -8.43 -7.43 -11.20
CA ASN A 53 -7.32 -7.78 -12.07
C ASN A 53 -5.98 -7.52 -11.37
N SER A 54 -5.54 -8.43 -10.52
CA SER A 54 -4.27 -8.32 -9.81
C SER A 54 -3.10 -8.67 -10.73
N ASP A 55 -2.62 -7.68 -11.48
CA ASP A 55 -1.31 -7.73 -12.13
C ASP A 55 -0.21 -7.71 -11.05
N PRO A 56 0.63 -8.76 -10.92
CA PRO A 56 1.67 -8.86 -9.89
C PRO A 56 2.75 -7.78 -10.01
N SER A 57 2.83 -7.09 -11.16
CA SER A 57 3.78 -5.99 -11.40
C SER A 57 3.27 -4.62 -10.94
N VAL A 58 1.99 -4.52 -10.54
CA VAL A 58 1.35 -3.26 -10.13
C VAL A 58 1.20 -3.21 -8.61
N VAL A 59 1.37 -2.02 -8.04
CA VAL A 59 1.03 -1.73 -6.64
C VAL A 59 -0.32 -1.03 -6.63
N PHE A 60 -1.31 -1.66 -6.00
CA PHE A 60 -2.58 -1.03 -5.71
C PHE A 60 -2.57 -0.50 -4.28
N VAL A 61 -3.06 0.73 -4.09
CA VAL A 61 -3.18 1.35 -2.77
C VAL A 61 -4.55 2.01 -2.63
N SER A 62 -4.99 2.25 -1.40
CA SER A 62 -6.14 3.13 -1.22
C SER A 62 -5.72 4.58 -1.47
N MET A 63 -6.53 5.33 -2.23
CA MET A 63 -6.25 6.73 -2.56
C MET A 63 -7.45 7.58 -2.22
N SER A 64 -7.24 8.59 -1.37
CA SER A 64 -8.25 9.59 -1.03
C SER A 64 -7.83 10.96 -1.53
N PRO A 65 -8.74 11.76 -2.14
CA PRO A 65 -8.41 13.12 -2.55
C PRO A 65 -8.05 13.96 -1.31
N MET A 66 -7.04 14.80 -1.45
CA MET A 66 -6.64 15.69 -0.38
C MET A 66 -7.68 16.83 -0.25
N THR A 67 -8.32 16.90 0.90
CA THR A 67 -9.38 17.88 1.20
C THR A 67 -8.81 19.22 1.65
N GLU A 68 -7.55 19.23 2.07
CA GLU A 68 -6.83 20.42 2.49
C GLU A 68 -5.91 20.95 1.39
N THR A 69 -5.67 22.26 1.42
CA THR A 69 -4.75 22.91 0.50
C THR A 69 -3.31 22.68 0.96
N VAL A 70 -2.45 22.19 0.06
CA VAL A 70 -1.04 21.94 0.37
C VAL A 70 -0.17 23.08 -0.12
N LYS A 71 0.86 23.42 0.66
CA LYS A 71 1.88 24.39 0.25
C LYS A 71 3.19 23.64 0.01
N GLU A 72 3.73 23.76 -1.20
CA GLU A 72 5.11 23.36 -1.42
C GLU A 72 6.03 24.41 -0.80
N VAL A 73 6.96 23.97 0.03
CA VAL A 73 7.89 24.84 0.76
C VAL A 73 9.34 24.49 0.48
N ARG A 74 10.21 25.51 0.43
CA ARG A 74 11.66 25.34 0.40
C ARG A 74 12.27 26.21 1.51
N GLY A 75 12.70 25.56 2.59
CA GLY A 75 13.06 26.27 3.83
C GLY A 75 11.83 26.98 4.42
N ALA A 76 11.93 28.29 4.65
CA ALA A 76 10.84 29.11 5.17
C ALA A 76 9.93 29.73 4.08
N GLN A 77 10.22 29.50 2.79
CA GLN A 77 9.49 30.10 1.69
C GLN A 77 8.44 29.14 1.12
N ILE A 78 7.24 29.64 0.87
CA ILE A 78 6.20 28.94 0.11
C ILE A 78 6.49 29.15 -1.39
N LEU A 79 6.72 28.05 -2.11
CA LEU A 79 6.98 28.06 -3.55
C LEU A 79 5.68 28.19 -4.35
N HIS A 80 4.69 27.36 -4.03
CA HIS A 80 3.36 27.42 -4.62
C HIS A 80 2.33 26.75 -3.70
N THR A 81 1.06 27.04 -3.99
CA THR A 81 -0.10 26.45 -3.32
C THR A 81 -0.76 25.49 -4.29
N ILE A 82 -0.95 24.26 -3.86
CA ILE A 82 -1.54 23.18 -4.65
C ILE A 82 -3.03 23.11 -4.31
N ASP A 83 -3.88 23.19 -5.32
CA ASP A 83 -5.33 23.18 -5.17
C ASP A 83 -5.82 21.85 -4.57
N ARG A 84 -6.95 21.93 -3.87
CA ARG A 84 -7.65 20.75 -3.35
C ARG A 84 -7.98 19.79 -4.49
N GLU A 85 -8.07 18.51 -4.18
CA GLU A 85 -8.45 17.46 -5.16
C GLU A 85 -7.44 17.22 -6.30
N THR A 86 -6.36 17.99 -6.39
CA THR A 86 -5.24 17.73 -7.33
C THR A 86 -4.21 16.75 -6.76
N LEU A 87 -4.16 16.64 -5.42
CA LEU A 87 -3.34 15.68 -4.70
C LEU A 87 -4.19 14.56 -4.13
N TYR A 88 -3.57 13.38 -4.06
CA TYR A 88 -4.16 12.20 -3.44
C TYR A 88 -3.24 11.73 -2.32
N VAL A 89 -3.86 11.36 -1.20
CA VAL A 89 -3.20 10.69 -0.09
C VAL A 89 -3.33 9.20 -0.32
N ALA A 90 -2.20 8.53 -0.47
CA ALA A 90 -2.15 7.09 -0.54
C ALA A 90 -2.10 6.48 0.87
N SER A 91 -2.78 5.36 1.06
CA SER A 91 -2.88 4.67 2.35
C SER A 91 -3.14 3.18 2.18
N PHE A 92 -3.21 2.47 3.30
CA PHE A 92 -3.66 1.08 3.32
C PHE A 92 -5.17 0.98 2.99
N PRO A 93 -5.62 -0.14 2.39
CA PRO A 93 -4.86 -1.34 2.07
C PRO A 93 -3.89 -1.16 0.88
N ILE A 94 -2.80 -1.92 0.92
CA ILE A 94 -1.83 -2.07 -0.18
C ILE A 94 -2.00 -3.47 -0.74
N VAL A 95 -2.11 -3.63 -2.06
CA VAL A 95 -2.15 -4.93 -2.73
C VAL A 95 -1.07 -4.98 -3.81
N THR A 96 -0.21 -6.01 -3.76
CA THR A 96 0.85 -6.25 -4.75
C THR A 96 1.34 -7.70 -4.64
N SER A 97 2.37 -8.08 -5.40
CA SER A 97 3.00 -9.40 -5.24
C SER A 97 3.88 -9.50 -3.99
N GLY A 98 3.99 -10.71 -3.44
CA GLY A 98 4.88 -11.00 -2.31
C GLY A 98 6.32 -10.55 -2.55
N VAL A 99 6.84 -10.78 -3.76
CA VAL A 99 8.18 -10.32 -4.18
C VAL A 99 8.35 -8.81 -4.07
N VAL A 100 7.39 -8.02 -4.57
CA VAL A 100 7.46 -6.55 -4.50
C VAL A 100 7.41 -6.07 -3.06
N LEU A 101 6.52 -6.66 -2.25
CA LEU A 101 6.35 -6.29 -0.85
C LEU A 101 7.59 -6.63 -0.02
N SER A 102 8.20 -7.80 -0.25
CA SER A 102 9.44 -8.24 0.38
C SER A 102 10.62 -7.33 0.03
N ALA A 103 10.75 -6.95 -1.25
CA ALA A 103 11.78 -6.02 -1.70
C ALA A 103 11.66 -4.64 -1.01
N ALA A 104 10.44 -4.12 -0.86
CA ALA A 104 10.20 -2.85 -0.18
C ALA A 104 10.44 -2.93 1.34
N ALA A 105 10.02 -4.04 1.98
CA ALA A 105 10.18 -4.26 3.41
C ALA A 105 11.65 -4.29 3.86
N GLY A 106 12.57 -4.75 3.01
CA GLY A 106 14.01 -4.78 3.31
C GLY A 106 14.63 -3.41 3.58
N SER A 107 13.96 -2.33 3.16
CA SER A 107 14.39 -0.95 3.36
C SER A 107 13.47 -0.15 4.28
N SER A 108 12.44 -0.79 4.87
CA SER A 108 11.38 -0.10 5.60
C SER A 108 11.39 -0.41 7.11
N PRO A 109 11.69 0.55 7.99
CA PRO A 109 11.56 0.40 9.43
C PRO A 109 10.11 0.58 9.94
N ALA A 110 9.22 1.23 9.18
CA ALA A 110 7.87 1.62 9.62
C ALA A 110 6.81 1.50 8.51
N PRO A 111 5.52 1.26 8.85
CA PRO A 111 4.49 1.01 7.83
C PRO A 111 4.24 2.16 6.85
N ASP A 112 4.36 3.40 7.29
CA ASP A 112 4.27 4.60 6.46
C ASP A 112 5.42 4.70 5.46
N GLN A 113 6.64 4.34 5.88
CA GLN A 113 7.79 4.27 4.98
C GLN A 113 7.65 3.15 3.95
N LEU A 114 6.93 2.06 4.27
CA LEU A 114 6.61 1.04 3.27
C LEU A 114 5.76 1.62 2.14
N ILE A 115 4.72 2.41 2.46
CA ILE A 115 3.90 3.10 1.46
C ILE A 115 4.76 4.04 0.62
N GLU A 116 5.61 4.85 1.26
CA GLU A 116 6.51 5.78 0.58
C GLU A 116 7.45 5.06 -0.39
N ILE A 117 8.09 3.98 0.03
CA ILE A 117 9.00 3.17 -0.81
C ILE A 117 8.26 2.58 -2.01
N LEU A 118 7.06 2.04 -1.80
CA LEU A 118 6.28 1.45 -2.87
C LEU A 118 5.83 2.48 -3.90
N ILE A 119 5.45 3.69 -3.46
CA ILE A 119 4.97 4.76 -4.35
C ILE A 119 6.11 5.47 -5.07
N SER A 120 7.22 5.72 -4.38
CA SER A 120 8.44 6.31 -4.95
C SER A 120 9.26 5.31 -5.77
N GLY A 121 8.88 4.03 -5.70
CA GLY A 121 9.54 2.92 -6.35
C GLY A 121 9.39 2.93 -7.88
N ARG A 122 9.81 1.82 -8.49
CA ARG A 122 9.78 1.65 -9.95
C ARG A 122 8.48 1.01 -10.45
N TRP A 123 7.57 0.69 -9.55
CA TRP A 123 6.34 -0.03 -9.87
C TRP A 123 5.24 0.94 -10.25
N PRO A 124 4.42 0.61 -11.26
CA PRO A 124 3.19 1.36 -11.51
C PRO A 124 2.27 1.32 -10.29
N VAL A 125 1.80 2.49 -9.86
CA VAL A 125 0.86 2.64 -8.75
C VAL A 125 -0.55 2.90 -9.29
N ARG A 126 -1.55 2.23 -8.73
CA ARG A 126 -2.97 2.44 -9.07
C ARG A 126 -3.85 2.52 -7.84
N SER A 127 -4.96 3.25 -7.95
CA SER A 127 -6.02 3.24 -6.95
C SER A 127 -6.82 1.92 -7.02
N LEU A 128 -7.27 1.44 -5.86
CA LEU A 128 -8.19 0.30 -5.74
C LEU A 128 -9.54 0.60 -6.39
N ALA A 129 -10.22 -0.45 -6.89
CA ALA A 129 -11.48 -0.28 -7.62
C ALA A 129 -12.59 0.37 -6.77
N GLN A 130 -12.64 0.05 -5.47
CA GLN A 130 -13.61 0.59 -4.50
C GLN A 130 -13.42 2.09 -4.21
N ASP A 131 -12.28 2.67 -4.58
CA ASP A 131 -11.97 4.09 -4.39
C ASP A 131 -12.27 4.93 -5.64
N ARG A 132 -12.81 4.31 -6.69
CA ARG A 132 -13.20 5.02 -7.92
C ARG A 132 -14.63 5.58 -7.76
N PRO A 133 -14.86 6.87 -8.06
CA PRO A 133 -16.17 7.50 -7.97
C PRO A 133 -17.19 6.93 -8.96
#